data_AF-A0A937HUC2-F1
#
_entry.id   AF-A0A937HUC2-F1
#
_cell.length_a   1.000
_cell.length_b   1.000
_cell.length_c   1.000
_cell.angle_alpha   90.00
_cell.angle_beta   90.00
_cell.angle_gamma   90.00
#
_symmetry.space_group_name_H-M   'P 1'
#
loop_
_entity.id
_entity.type
_entity.pdbx_description
1 polymer ?
#
loop_
_entity_poly.entity_id
_entity_poly.type
_entity_poly.pdbx_seq_one_letter_code
_entity_poly.pdbx_strand_id
1 'polypeptide(L)'
;GYKPGEEISLALDVASSEFFKDGRYAFDGGSYTSAEMVDQLEQLVEKFPIVSIEDGLDEDDWEGWKLLTERLGSKVQLVGDDLFVTNTKRLQQGIDNNTANSILIKVNQIGSLTETLQAIDLAGRSGYTSVISHRSGETEDTTIADLSVATRAGQIKTGSLSRSERVAKYNQLLRIEDELGSQAVYAGAVGQGPRGKA
;
A
#
# COMPACT_ATOMS: atom_id res chain seq x y z
N GLY A 1 2.97 25.42 -3.06
CA GLY A 1 1.81 25.99 -2.35
C GLY A 1 1.58 25.25 -1.07
N TYR A 2 1.46 23.92 -1.13
CA TYR A 2 1.29 23.06 0.04
C TYR A 2 2.58 22.80 0.81
N LYS A 3 2.43 22.48 2.10
CA LYS A 3 3.48 22.06 3.02
C LYS A 3 3.74 20.55 2.92
N PRO A 4 4.96 20.13 2.55
CA PRO A 4 5.35 18.73 2.56
C PRO A 4 5.24 18.12 3.96
N GLY A 5 4.78 16.87 4.05
CA GLY A 5 4.58 16.14 5.29
C GLY A 5 3.30 16.54 6.03
N GLU A 6 3.00 17.82 6.20
CA GLU A 6 1.78 18.24 6.93
C GLU A 6 0.51 18.08 6.07
N GLU A 7 0.53 18.61 4.85
CA GLU A 7 -0.65 18.63 3.96
C GLU A 7 -0.54 17.58 2.85
N ILE A 8 0.67 17.37 2.32
CA ILE A 8 0.94 16.40 1.27
C ILE A 8 2.21 15.62 1.63
N SER A 9 2.11 14.29 1.66
CA SER A 9 3.24 13.39 1.95
C SER A 9 3.65 12.60 0.71
N LEU A 10 4.79 11.91 0.80
CA LEU A 10 5.28 11.04 -0.25
C LEU A 10 5.01 9.57 0.09
N ALA A 11 4.79 8.77 -0.95
CA ALA A 11 4.76 7.31 -0.86
C ALA A 11 5.60 6.75 -2.02
N LEU A 12 6.24 5.61 -1.80
CA LEU A 12 7.08 4.95 -2.79
C LEU A 12 6.48 3.59 -3.13
N ASP A 13 6.49 3.27 -4.42
CA ASP A 13 6.42 1.90 -4.91
C ASP A 13 7.80 1.57 -5.46
N VAL A 14 8.52 0.73 -4.73
CA VAL A 14 9.92 0.43 -5.02
C VAL A 14 10.01 -0.71 -6.04
N ALA A 15 9.05 -1.63 -6.05
CA ALA A 15 9.02 -2.81 -6.92
C ALA A 15 10.36 -3.56 -6.92
N SER A 16 10.89 -3.87 -5.72
CA SER A 16 12.29 -4.29 -5.58
C SER A 16 12.64 -5.60 -6.26
N SER A 17 11.66 -6.48 -6.46
CA SER A 17 11.82 -7.73 -7.22
C SER A 17 12.36 -7.49 -8.64
N GLU A 18 12.05 -6.34 -9.26
CA GLU A 18 12.49 -6.00 -10.63
C GLU A 18 14.00 -5.80 -10.74
N PHE A 19 14.68 -5.54 -9.62
CA PHE A 19 16.13 -5.36 -9.58
C PHE A 19 16.80 -6.24 -8.52
N PHE A 20 16.09 -7.24 -7.99
CA PHE A 20 16.66 -8.28 -7.14
C PHE A 20 17.17 -9.44 -7.99
N LYS A 21 18.45 -9.78 -7.83
CA LYS A 21 19.09 -10.86 -8.57
C LYS A 21 20.21 -11.49 -7.75
N ASP A 22 20.27 -12.81 -7.77
CA ASP A 22 21.33 -13.59 -7.12
C ASP A 22 21.48 -13.24 -5.61
N GLY A 23 20.36 -12.99 -4.93
CA GLY A 23 20.31 -12.66 -3.51
C GLY A 23 20.69 -11.22 -3.16
N ARG A 24 20.75 -10.31 -4.16
CA ARG A 24 21.17 -8.92 -3.99
C ARG A 24 20.30 -7.96 -4.80
N TYR A 25 20.15 -6.72 -4.31
CA TYR A 25 19.44 -5.62 -4.96
C TYR A 25 20.41 -4.79 -5.79
N ALA A 26 20.14 -4.57 -7.08
CA ALA A 26 21.07 -3.91 -8.01
C ALA A 26 20.49 -2.64 -8.63
N PHE A 27 20.95 -1.47 -8.17
CA PHE A 27 20.56 -0.17 -8.73
C PHE A 27 21.69 0.86 -8.57
N ASP A 28 21.66 1.91 -9.39
CA ASP A 28 22.65 2.99 -9.41
C ASP A 28 24.13 2.50 -9.48
N GLY A 29 24.36 1.39 -10.18
CA GLY A 29 25.68 0.74 -10.28
C GLY A 29 26.14 0.02 -9.00
N GLY A 30 25.34 0.04 -7.93
CA GLY A 30 25.57 -0.68 -6.68
C GLY A 30 24.94 -2.07 -6.67
N SER A 31 25.35 -2.87 -5.68
CA SER A 31 24.77 -4.18 -5.38
C SER A 31 24.69 -4.34 -3.87
N TYR A 32 23.49 -4.52 -3.34
CA TYR A 32 23.19 -4.43 -1.92
C TYR A 32 22.61 -5.74 -1.40
N THR A 33 23.01 -6.13 -0.19
CA THR A 33 22.29 -7.14 0.60
C THR A 33 20.93 -6.60 1.04
N SER A 34 20.06 -7.46 1.56
CA SER A 34 18.78 -7.03 2.15
C SER A 34 18.97 -6.00 3.28
N ALA A 35 19.96 -6.20 4.15
CA ALA A 35 20.27 -5.25 5.22
C ALA A 35 20.69 -3.88 4.66
N GLU A 36 21.59 -3.86 3.66
CA GLU A 36 22.01 -2.62 3.02
C GLU A 36 20.85 -1.95 2.26
N MET A 37 19.93 -2.71 1.66
CA MET A 37 18.73 -2.17 1.03
C MET A 37 17.78 -1.53 2.06
N VAL A 38 17.60 -2.15 3.22
CA VAL A 38 16.85 -1.57 4.35
C VAL A 38 17.50 -0.26 4.82
N ASP A 39 18.83 -0.20 4.91
CA ASP A 39 19.55 1.03 5.27
C ASP A 39 19.29 2.15 4.25
N GLN A 40 19.20 1.85 2.95
CA GLN A 40 18.86 2.83 1.92
C GLN A 40 17.44 3.38 2.10
N LEU A 41 16.47 2.51 2.36
CA LEU A 41 15.08 2.91 2.59
C LEU A 41 14.92 3.75 3.86
N GLU A 42 15.61 3.38 4.94
CA GLU A 42 15.61 4.15 6.19
C GLU A 42 16.18 5.56 5.98
N GLN A 43 17.30 5.70 5.25
CA GLN A 43 17.86 7.01 4.92
C GLN A 43 16.90 7.88 4.08
N LEU A 44 16.13 7.29 3.17
CA LEU A 44 15.11 8.01 2.42
C LEU A 44 13.99 8.53 3.33
N VAL A 45 13.51 7.68 4.24
CA VAL A 45 12.47 8.04 5.23
C VAL A 45 12.94 9.14 6.17
N GLU A 46 14.21 9.14 6.58
CA GLU A 46 14.76 10.21 7.42
C GLU A 46 14.88 11.55 6.70
N LYS A 47 15.13 11.51 5.38
CA LYS A 47 15.39 12.70 4.57
C LYS A 47 14.12 13.31 3.97
N PHE A 48 13.10 12.51 3.70
CA PHE A 48 11.90 12.93 2.98
C PHE A 48 10.63 12.58 3.78
N PRO A 49 9.51 13.30 3.58
CA PRO A 49 8.25 13.03 4.28
C PRO A 49 7.52 11.81 3.69
N ILE A 50 8.19 10.66 3.67
CA ILE A 50 7.67 9.38 3.18
C ILE A 50 6.84 8.75 4.29
N VAL A 51 5.58 8.42 3.97
CA VAL A 51 4.64 7.81 4.90
C VAL A 51 4.28 6.37 4.56
N SER A 52 4.66 5.92 3.35
CA SER A 52 4.37 4.58 2.86
C SER A 52 5.42 4.11 1.87
N ILE A 53 5.82 2.85 1.98
CA ILE A 53 6.73 2.14 1.08
C ILE A 53 6.05 0.85 0.68
N GLU A 54 5.87 0.65 -0.62
CA GLU A 54 5.38 -0.56 -1.24
C GLU A 54 6.52 -1.34 -1.87
N ASP A 55 6.54 -2.66 -1.64
CA ASP A 55 7.52 -3.62 -2.15
C ASP A 55 8.99 -3.17 -2.03
N GLY A 56 9.34 -2.72 -0.82
CA GLY A 56 10.70 -2.26 -0.48
C GLY A 56 11.77 -3.34 -0.53
N LEU A 57 11.36 -4.61 -0.57
CA LEU A 57 12.23 -5.78 -0.74
C LEU A 57 11.53 -6.79 -1.67
N ASP A 58 12.31 -7.73 -2.19
CA ASP A 58 11.84 -8.80 -3.08
C ASP A 58 10.71 -9.61 -2.44
N GLU A 59 9.79 -10.13 -3.27
CA GLU A 59 8.59 -10.82 -2.82
C GLU A 59 8.87 -12.08 -1.99
N ASP A 60 10.03 -12.72 -2.14
CA ASP A 60 10.42 -13.93 -1.41
C ASP A 60 11.54 -13.69 -0.38
N ASP A 61 12.01 -12.45 -0.19
CA ASP A 61 12.98 -12.07 0.85
C ASP A 61 12.32 -11.85 2.22
N TRP A 62 11.69 -12.90 2.76
CA TRP A 62 10.93 -12.84 4.01
C TRP A 62 11.76 -12.39 5.23
N GLU A 63 13.03 -12.79 5.30
CA GLU A 63 13.94 -12.38 6.37
C GLU A 63 14.30 -10.90 6.25
N GLY A 64 14.59 -10.41 5.05
CA GLY A 64 14.78 -8.98 4.79
C GLY A 64 13.53 -8.18 5.14
N TRP A 65 12.35 -8.65 4.73
CA TRP A 65 11.08 -8.00 5.04
C TRP A 65 10.80 -7.90 6.54
N LYS A 66 11.14 -8.94 7.30
CA LYS A 66 11.05 -8.91 8.76
C LYS A 66 11.98 -7.85 9.35
N LEU A 67 13.24 -7.80 8.89
CA LEU A 67 14.20 -6.75 9.27
C LEU A 67 13.67 -5.34 8.94
N LEU A 68 13.15 -5.13 7.73
CA LEU A 68 12.54 -3.87 7.30
C LEU A 68 11.39 -3.47 8.24
N THR A 69 10.55 -4.43 8.62
CA THR A 69 9.39 -4.22 9.49
C THR A 69 9.82 -3.86 10.92
N GLU A 70 10.80 -4.57 11.47
CA GLU A 70 11.38 -4.27 12.79
C GLU A 70 12.00 -2.86 12.84
N ARG A 71 12.65 -2.43 11.75
CA ARG A 71 13.32 -1.12 11.65
C ARG A 71 12.34 0.04 11.44
N LEU A 72 11.39 -0.10 10.51
CA LEU A 72 10.58 1.00 9.99
C LEU A 72 9.07 0.88 10.21
N GLY A 73 8.56 -0.31 10.55
CA GLY A 73 7.11 -0.58 10.60
C GLY A 73 6.34 0.20 11.65
N SER A 74 7.02 0.82 12.63
CA SER A 74 6.41 1.74 13.60
C SER A 74 6.37 3.20 13.15
N LYS A 75 7.12 3.56 12.09
CA LYS A 75 7.27 4.94 11.58
C LYS A 75 6.57 5.14 10.24
N VAL A 76 6.55 4.11 9.41
CA VAL A 76 6.10 4.16 8.01
C VAL A 76 5.23 2.95 7.71
N GLN A 77 4.23 3.15 6.86
CA GLN A 77 3.45 2.05 6.32
C GLN A 77 4.33 1.22 5.35
N LEU A 78 4.31 -0.10 5.50
CA LEU A 78 5.00 -1.06 4.66
C LEU A 78 3.95 -1.92 3.96
N VAL A 79 3.77 -1.68 2.67
CA VAL A 79 2.74 -2.29 1.83
C VAL A 79 3.35 -3.45 1.05
N GLY A 80 2.79 -4.65 1.23
CA GLY A 80 3.07 -5.78 0.34
C GLY A 80 2.09 -5.82 -0.82
N ASP A 81 2.59 -5.71 -2.05
CA ASP A 81 1.84 -5.96 -3.29
C ASP A 81 2.23 -7.32 -3.87
N ASP A 82 3.42 -7.45 -4.48
CA ASP A 82 3.93 -8.73 -4.97
C ASP A 82 4.25 -9.68 -3.81
N LEU A 83 4.61 -9.15 -2.63
CA LEU A 83 4.78 -9.94 -1.41
C LEU A 83 3.53 -10.77 -1.05
N PHE A 84 2.33 -10.22 -1.26
CA PHE A 84 1.08 -10.85 -0.82
C PHE A 84 0.16 -11.29 -1.96
N VAL A 85 0.23 -10.67 -3.14
CA VAL A 85 -0.60 -10.92 -4.33
C VAL A 85 -2.10 -11.07 -4.03
N THR A 86 -2.62 -10.28 -3.08
CA THR A 86 -4.00 -10.37 -2.58
C THR A 86 -4.38 -11.79 -2.09
N ASN A 87 -3.40 -12.62 -1.70
CA ASN A 87 -3.60 -14.01 -1.30
C ASN A 87 -3.61 -14.15 0.23
N THR A 88 -4.71 -14.66 0.78
CA THR A 88 -4.89 -14.81 2.24
C THR A 88 -3.87 -15.72 2.90
N LYS A 89 -3.28 -16.70 2.19
CA LYS A 89 -2.24 -17.57 2.75
C LYS A 89 -0.91 -16.84 2.90
N ARG A 90 -0.47 -16.09 1.88
CA ARG A 90 0.74 -15.26 1.97
C ARG A 90 0.56 -14.13 2.98
N LEU A 91 -0.62 -13.50 3.01
CA LEU A 91 -0.95 -12.52 4.04
C LEU A 91 -0.89 -13.13 5.45
N GLN A 92 -1.48 -14.31 5.67
CA GLN A 92 -1.41 -15.00 6.96
C GLN A 92 0.05 -15.31 7.35
N GLN A 93 0.87 -15.77 6.41
CA GLN A 93 2.30 -15.98 6.64
C GLN A 93 3.01 -14.68 7.05
N GLY A 94 2.69 -13.55 6.43
CA GLY A 94 3.23 -12.25 6.81
C GLY A 94 2.82 -11.84 8.23
N ILE A 95 1.55 -12.01 8.57
CA ILE A 95 1.01 -11.75 9.91
C ILE A 95 1.73 -12.61 10.95
N ASP A 96 1.84 -13.91 10.72
CA ASP A 96 2.47 -14.86 11.66
C ASP A 96 3.96 -14.55 11.89
N ASN A 97 4.63 -13.95 10.90
CA ASN A 97 6.05 -13.60 10.96
C ASN A 97 6.32 -12.12 11.31
N ASN A 98 5.29 -11.32 11.58
CA ASN A 98 5.38 -9.87 11.82
C ASN A 98 6.08 -9.12 10.67
N THR A 99 5.66 -9.41 9.44
CA THR A 99 6.20 -8.85 8.20
C THR A 99 5.20 -7.90 7.54
N ALA A 100 5.67 -6.71 7.17
CA ALA A 100 4.87 -5.59 6.66
C ALA A 100 3.78 -5.14 7.66
N ASN A 101 2.99 -4.14 7.30
CA ASN A 101 1.85 -3.69 8.12
C ASN A 101 0.66 -3.22 7.25
N SER A 102 0.74 -3.47 5.94
CA SER A 102 -0.29 -3.13 4.98
C SER A 102 -0.25 -4.09 3.79
N ILE A 103 -1.39 -4.25 3.13
CA ILE A 103 -1.53 -5.05 1.90
C ILE A 103 -2.14 -4.20 0.78
N LEU A 104 -1.60 -4.33 -0.43
CA LEU A 104 -2.22 -3.81 -1.64
C LEU A 104 -3.27 -4.82 -2.15
N ILE A 105 -4.51 -4.36 -2.35
CA ILE A 105 -5.63 -5.20 -2.73
C ILE A 105 -5.96 -4.99 -4.20
N LYS A 106 -5.74 -6.02 -5.03
CA LYS A 106 -6.13 -6.04 -6.45
C LYS A 106 -7.18 -7.13 -6.66
N VAL A 107 -8.42 -6.73 -6.92
CA VAL A 107 -9.58 -7.64 -7.04
C VAL A 107 -9.32 -8.80 -8.02
N ASN A 108 -8.65 -8.51 -9.14
CA ASN A 108 -8.38 -9.50 -10.18
C ASN A 108 -7.11 -10.35 -9.95
N GLN A 109 -6.33 -10.12 -8.89
CA GLN A 109 -5.27 -11.05 -8.47
C GLN A 109 -5.86 -12.30 -7.81
N ILE A 110 -6.92 -12.14 -7.01
CA ILE A 110 -7.57 -13.25 -6.29
C ILE A 110 -8.79 -13.81 -7.04
N GLY A 111 -9.45 -12.99 -7.86
CA GLY A 111 -10.41 -13.43 -8.87
C GLY A 111 -11.89 -13.34 -8.50
N SER A 112 -12.24 -13.13 -7.22
CA SER A 112 -13.63 -12.89 -6.79
C SER A 112 -13.76 -11.80 -5.73
N LEU A 113 -14.95 -11.17 -5.67
CA LEU A 113 -15.26 -10.18 -4.65
C LEU A 113 -15.27 -10.81 -3.24
N THR A 114 -15.77 -12.04 -3.10
CA THR A 114 -15.79 -12.75 -1.81
C THR A 114 -14.39 -12.95 -1.27
N GLU A 115 -13.46 -13.44 -2.09
CA GLU A 115 -12.08 -13.67 -1.65
C GLU A 115 -11.33 -12.35 -1.42
N THR A 116 -11.65 -11.31 -2.21
CA THR A 116 -11.14 -9.96 -1.96
C THR A 116 -11.57 -9.44 -0.58
N LEU A 117 -12.85 -9.58 -0.24
CA LEU A 117 -13.39 -9.16 1.06
C LEU A 117 -12.80 -9.99 2.21
N GLN A 118 -12.52 -11.27 2.00
CA GLN A 118 -11.83 -12.12 2.98
C GLN A 118 -10.39 -11.67 3.23
N ALA A 119 -9.66 -11.25 2.20
CA ALA A 119 -8.32 -10.68 2.35
C ALA A 119 -8.34 -9.36 3.13
N ILE A 120 -9.29 -8.47 2.82
CA ILE A 120 -9.47 -7.20 3.55
C ILE A 120 -9.84 -7.45 5.02
N ASP A 121 -10.77 -8.36 5.29
CA ASP A 121 -11.18 -8.72 6.65
C ASP A 121 -10.03 -9.34 7.46
N LEU A 122 -9.24 -10.24 6.85
CA LEU A 122 -8.06 -10.82 7.49
C LEU A 122 -7.02 -9.75 7.84
N ALA A 123 -6.73 -8.83 6.91
CA ALA A 123 -5.82 -7.72 7.14
C ALA A 123 -6.31 -6.85 8.31
N GLY A 124 -7.56 -6.40 8.26
CA GLY A 124 -8.14 -5.52 9.28
C GLY A 124 -8.17 -6.13 10.67
N ARG A 125 -8.52 -7.42 10.81
CA ARG A 125 -8.51 -8.13 12.12
C ARG A 125 -7.12 -8.28 12.70
N SER A 126 -6.10 -8.28 11.85
CA SER A 126 -4.69 -8.43 12.22
C SER A 126 -3.97 -7.09 12.39
N GLY A 127 -4.69 -5.97 12.31
CA GLY A 127 -4.13 -4.62 12.43
C GLY A 127 -3.41 -4.09 11.20
N TYR A 128 -3.51 -4.80 10.06
CA TYR A 128 -2.96 -4.33 8.78
C TYR A 128 -3.94 -3.38 8.11
N THR A 129 -3.42 -2.36 7.43
CA THR A 129 -4.24 -1.56 6.52
C THR A 129 -4.42 -2.25 5.18
N SER A 130 -5.53 -1.94 4.50
CA SER A 130 -5.75 -2.36 3.12
C SER A 130 -5.75 -1.15 2.20
N VAL A 131 -5.00 -1.22 1.11
CA VAL A 131 -4.97 -0.18 0.08
C VAL A 131 -5.64 -0.75 -1.16
N ILE A 132 -6.85 -0.27 -1.49
CA ILE A 132 -7.56 -0.77 -2.67
C ILE A 132 -6.86 -0.23 -3.93
N SER A 133 -6.49 -1.10 -4.86
CA SER A 133 -5.64 -0.73 -5.99
C SER A 133 -6.25 -1.02 -7.35
N HIS A 134 -5.91 -0.14 -8.29
CA HIS A 134 -6.09 -0.34 -9.71
C HIS A 134 -5.08 -1.36 -10.29
N ARG A 135 -5.13 -1.57 -11.61
CA ARG A 135 -4.06 -2.23 -12.39
C ARG A 135 -3.42 -1.27 -13.40
N SER A 136 -2.28 -1.63 -13.98
CA SER A 136 -1.63 -0.82 -15.04
C SER A 136 -2.52 -0.69 -16.29
N GLY A 137 -3.21 -1.76 -16.69
CA GLY A 137 -4.33 -1.72 -17.64
C GLY A 137 -5.66 -1.55 -16.89
N GLU A 138 -6.31 -0.40 -17.05
CA GLU A 138 -7.59 -0.08 -16.41
C GLU A 138 -8.69 0.19 -17.43
N THR A 139 -9.94 0.17 -16.94
CA THR A 139 -11.15 0.50 -17.70
C THR A 139 -11.86 1.70 -17.08
N GLU A 140 -13.00 2.09 -17.65
CA GLU A 140 -13.92 3.07 -17.09
C GLU A 140 -14.65 2.61 -15.82
N ASP A 141 -14.56 1.31 -15.47
CA ASP A 141 -15.18 0.75 -14.27
C ASP A 141 -14.73 1.50 -13.01
N THR A 142 -15.59 1.67 -12.01
CA THR A 142 -15.27 2.43 -10.79
C THR A 142 -15.45 1.63 -9.51
N THR A 143 -15.61 0.30 -9.60
CA THR A 143 -15.92 -0.60 -8.48
C THR A 143 -14.95 -0.44 -7.31
N ILE A 144 -13.67 -0.19 -7.57
CA ILE A 144 -12.65 -0.02 -6.52
C ILE A 144 -12.86 1.25 -5.65
N ALA A 145 -13.55 2.27 -6.17
CA ALA A 145 -13.94 3.43 -5.38
C ALA A 145 -14.97 3.03 -4.32
N ASP A 146 -16.07 2.43 -4.74
CA ASP A 146 -17.13 1.92 -3.86
C ASP A 146 -16.58 0.88 -2.87
N LEU A 147 -15.72 -0.04 -3.33
CA LEU A 147 -15.08 -1.04 -2.47
C LEU A 147 -14.25 -0.41 -1.34
N SER A 148 -13.51 0.67 -1.64
CA SER A 148 -12.69 1.38 -0.64
C SER A 148 -13.53 2.01 0.47
N VAL A 149 -14.72 2.53 0.12
CA VAL A 149 -15.66 3.13 1.07
C VAL A 149 -16.42 2.05 1.84
N ALA A 150 -16.94 1.02 1.15
CA ALA A 150 -17.71 -0.07 1.74
C ALA A 150 -16.92 -0.84 2.80
N THR A 151 -15.61 -1.01 2.60
CA THR A 151 -14.72 -1.69 3.54
C THR A 151 -14.06 -0.78 4.56
N ARG A 152 -14.25 0.54 4.44
CA ARG A 152 -13.54 1.55 5.24
C ARG A 152 -12.02 1.35 5.18
N ALA A 153 -11.50 0.95 4.02
CA ALA A 153 -10.07 0.70 3.79
C ALA A 153 -9.21 1.93 4.11
N GLY A 154 -9.78 3.13 3.93
CA GLY A 154 -9.14 4.41 4.23
C GLY A 154 -8.14 4.88 3.19
N GLN A 155 -7.72 4.01 2.26
CA GLN A 155 -6.69 4.27 1.27
C GLN A 155 -7.03 3.64 -0.09
N ILE A 156 -6.70 4.34 -1.17
CA ILE A 156 -6.90 3.90 -2.55
C ILE A 156 -5.70 4.31 -3.43
N LYS A 157 -5.17 3.37 -4.23
CA LYS A 157 -4.12 3.57 -5.22
C LYS A 157 -4.74 3.43 -6.62
N THR A 158 -5.18 4.55 -7.21
CA THR A 158 -5.90 4.52 -8.51
C THR A 158 -5.27 5.36 -9.63
N GLY A 159 -4.00 5.77 -9.49
CA GLY A 159 -3.19 6.37 -10.56
C GLY A 159 -2.99 7.87 -10.44
N SER A 160 -2.59 8.51 -11.55
CA SER A 160 -2.33 9.95 -11.59
C SER A 160 -3.61 10.77 -11.81
N LEU A 161 -3.48 12.09 -11.75
CA LEU A 161 -4.56 13.07 -11.97
C LEU A 161 -4.89 13.30 -13.45
N SER A 162 -4.59 12.33 -14.32
CA SER A 162 -4.90 12.36 -15.75
C SER A 162 -5.25 10.97 -16.23
N ARG A 163 -5.81 10.89 -17.46
CA ARG A 163 -6.35 9.67 -18.09
C ARG A 163 -7.65 9.20 -17.44
N SER A 164 -8.71 9.10 -18.24
CA SER A 164 -10.08 8.95 -17.73
C SER A 164 -10.31 7.65 -16.97
N GLU A 165 -9.59 6.58 -17.29
CA GLU A 165 -9.66 5.31 -16.56
C GLU A 165 -9.17 5.43 -15.11
N ARG A 166 -8.40 6.48 -14.78
CA ARG A 166 -7.97 6.84 -13.41
C ARG A 166 -8.94 7.83 -12.79
N VAL A 167 -9.19 8.93 -13.51
CA VAL A 167 -10.03 10.04 -13.05
C VAL A 167 -11.47 9.61 -12.78
N ALA A 168 -11.99 8.60 -13.50
CA ALA A 168 -13.32 8.06 -13.25
C ALA A 168 -13.51 7.58 -11.80
N LYS A 169 -12.48 6.97 -11.18
CA LYS A 169 -12.54 6.52 -9.78
C LYS A 169 -12.57 7.69 -8.80
N TYR A 170 -11.79 8.75 -9.06
CA TYR A 170 -11.87 9.98 -8.26
C TYR A 170 -13.25 10.65 -8.39
N ASN A 171 -13.79 10.73 -9.60
CA ASN A 171 -15.14 11.26 -9.82
C ASN A 171 -16.20 10.43 -9.09
N GLN A 172 -16.01 9.10 -9.01
CA GLN A 172 -16.91 8.25 -8.24
C GLN A 172 -16.81 8.50 -6.74
N LEU A 173 -15.59 8.67 -6.20
CA LEU A 173 -15.41 9.07 -4.80
C LEU A 173 -16.08 10.42 -4.48
N LEU A 174 -16.00 11.41 -5.39
CA LEU A 174 -16.71 12.68 -5.22
C LEU A 174 -18.23 12.50 -5.17
N ARG A 175 -18.79 11.61 -6.01
CA ARG A 175 -20.23 11.30 -5.97
C ARG A 175 -20.63 10.62 -4.66
N ILE A 176 -19.84 9.65 -4.20
CA ILE A 176 -20.09 8.95 -2.94
C ILE A 176 -20.01 9.93 -1.76
N GLU A 177 -19.02 10.81 -1.74
CA GLU A 177 -18.88 11.83 -0.70
C GLU A 177 -20.08 12.80 -0.67
N ASP A 178 -20.51 13.28 -1.85
CA ASP A 178 -21.71 14.14 -1.98
C ASP A 178 -22.99 13.43 -1.51
N GLU A 179 -23.17 12.15 -1.87
CA GLU A 179 -24.31 11.33 -1.46
C GLU A 179 -24.33 11.07 0.05
N LEU A 180 -23.18 10.80 0.66
CA LEU A 180 -23.06 10.63 2.11
C LEU A 180 -23.32 11.93 2.88
N GLY A 181 -23.03 13.08 2.27
CA GLY A 181 -23.24 14.40 2.87
C GLY A 181 -22.59 14.52 4.25
N SER A 182 -23.37 14.81 5.28
CA SER A 182 -22.85 14.94 6.65
C SER A 182 -22.33 13.64 7.27
N GLN A 183 -22.57 12.48 6.64
CA GLN A 183 -22.03 11.20 7.09
C GLN A 183 -20.64 10.92 6.51
N ALA A 184 -20.16 11.72 5.54
CA ALA A 184 -18.86 11.54 4.93
C ALA A 184 -17.74 11.80 5.96
N VAL A 185 -16.76 10.89 5.99
CA VAL A 185 -15.56 11.01 6.84
C VAL A 185 -14.33 10.74 5.99
N TYR A 186 -13.47 11.74 5.88
CA TYR A 186 -12.18 11.59 5.21
C TYR A 186 -11.17 10.88 6.11
N ALA A 187 -10.61 9.77 5.63
CA ALA A 187 -9.77 8.87 6.41
C ALA A 187 -8.56 9.56 7.08
N GLY A 188 -7.93 10.52 6.37
CA GLY A 188 -6.80 11.28 6.88
C GLY A 188 -7.12 12.15 8.11
N ALA A 189 -8.39 12.57 8.28
CA ALA A 189 -8.81 13.40 9.40
C ALA A 189 -9.13 12.60 10.68
N VAL A 190 -9.31 11.28 10.57
CA VAL A 190 -9.72 10.39 11.69
C VAL A 190 -8.71 9.29 11.98
N GLY A 191 -7.49 9.42 11.46
CA GLY A 191 -6.41 8.48 11.70
C GLY A 191 -6.59 7.12 11.04
N GLN A 192 -7.30 7.08 9.91
CA GLN A 192 -7.47 5.88 9.07
C GLN A 192 -6.61 5.93 7.79
N GLY A 193 -5.75 6.95 7.65
CA GLY A 193 -4.76 7.05 6.57
C GLY A 193 -3.46 6.29 6.88
N PRO A 194 -2.40 6.45 6.05
CA PRO A 194 -1.14 5.70 6.17
C PRO A 194 -0.37 5.98 7.47
N ARG A 195 -0.64 7.10 8.15
CA ARG A 195 -0.03 7.43 9.45
C ARG A 195 -0.74 6.82 10.66
N GLY A 196 -1.90 6.18 10.46
CA GLY A 196 -2.76 5.76 11.56
C GLY A 196 -3.28 6.93 12.41
N LYS A 197 -3.68 6.64 13.65
CA LYS A 197 -4.00 7.68 14.64
C LYS A 197 -2.69 8.30 15.15
N ALA A 198 -2.49 9.58 14.84
CA ALA A 198 -1.42 10.39 15.43
C ALA A 198 -1.57 10.48 16.96
#